data_AF-A0A8H3H8V9-F1
#
_entry.id   AF-A0A8H3H8V9-F1
#
_cell.length_a   1.000
_cell.length_b   1.000
_cell.length_c   1.000
_cell.angle_alpha   90.00
_cell.angle_beta   90.00
_cell.angle_gamma   90.00
#
_symmetry.space_group_name_H-M   'P 1'
#
loop_
_entity.id
_entity.type
_entity.pdbx_description
1 polymer ?
#
loop_
_entity_poly.entity_id
_entity_poly.type
_entity_poly.pdbx_seq_one_letter_code
_entity_poly.pdbx_strand_id
1 'polypeptide(L)'
;MQATFYLTVAAERGYNDWGTDCVTRYRGKFRSLVTLLDSVLTTRANYQSSQLQIHKNTNPRNPPKSSSLVFGHTFTDHMISIPWTTLSGWGTPTIIPYGPLSLDPSCTVLHYAQTVFEGMKAYRDEHNKVTMFRPDMNMKRMNRSAARVSLPTFNGDEMLEVIKTLVKLDSHWIPQEPGHSLYIRPTMIGTQRALGVAPPNEALFFVICSPVGPYYKNGFKPVRLLATANFIRAAPGGTGGYKLGANYAPGVVPQVLAAKEG
;
A
#
# COMPACT_ATOMS: atom_id res chain seq x y z
N MET A 1 25.46 11.00 19.10
CA MET A 1 24.54 10.67 18.00
C MET A 1 23.48 11.77 17.95
N GLN A 2 23.69 12.80 17.12
CA GLN A 2 22.84 14.00 17.11
C GLN A 2 21.55 13.72 16.32
N ALA A 3 20.44 13.52 17.04
CA ALA A 3 19.12 13.57 16.46
C ALA A 3 18.80 15.02 16.10
N THR A 4 18.71 15.32 14.81
CA THR A 4 18.23 16.62 14.34
C THR A 4 16.70 16.61 14.46
N PHE A 5 16.17 17.26 15.50
CA PHE A 5 14.74 17.47 15.67
C PHE A 5 14.27 18.59 14.73
N TYR A 6 13.31 18.32 13.84
CA TYR A 6 12.56 19.37 13.18
C TYR A 6 11.57 19.97 14.18
N LEU A 7 11.80 21.22 14.57
CA LEU A 7 10.84 22.04 15.32
C LEU A 7 9.61 22.27 14.43
N THR A 8 8.49 21.63 14.72
CA THR A 8 7.20 22.10 14.23
C THR A 8 6.73 23.16 15.23
N VAL A 9 6.70 24.41 14.80
CA VAL A 9 6.12 25.51 15.58
C VAL A 9 4.64 25.19 15.77
N ALA A 10 4.27 24.69 16.95
CA ALA A 10 2.90 24.70 17.42
C ALA A 10 2.52 26.17 17.64
N ALA A 11 1.77 26.75 16.71
CA ALA A 11 1.15 28.05 16.92
C ALA A 11 -0.03 27.86 17.88
N GLU A 12 0.23 27.93 19.18
CA GLU A 12 -0.77 28.39 20.14
C GLU A 12 -1.00 29.88 19.86
N ARG A 13 -2.12 30.22 19.20
CA ARG A 13 -2.75 31.54 19.26
C ARG A 13 -4.17 31.46 18.72
N GLY A 14 -5.06 32.14 19.43
CA GLY A 14 -6.50 32.00 19.37
C GLY A 14 -7.13 32.13 17.99
N TYR A 15 -8.25 31.43 17.85
CA TYR A 15 -9.28 31.71 16.86
C TYR A 15 -9.65 33.19 16.95
N ASN A 16 -9.25 33.97 15.95
CA ASN A 16 -10.11 34.85 15.17
C ASN A 16 -9.24 35.63 14.18
N ASP A 17 -9.71 35.67 12.94
CA ASP A 17 -9.32 36.60 11.88
C ASP A 17 -8.04 36.28 11.09
N TRP A 18 -8.19 35.56 9.98
CA TRP A 18 -7.24 35.63 8.86
C TRP A 18 -7.96 35.62 7.51
N GLY A 19 -7.99 36.81 6.92
CA GLY A 19 -8.25 37.02 5.50
C GLY A 19 -7.23 36.32 4.59
N THR A 20 -7.57 36.32 3.32
CA THR A 20 -7.09 35.53 2.17
C THR A 20 -5.61 35.64 1.76
N ASP A 21 -4.67 35.98 2.64
CA ASP A 21 -3.30 36.38 2.22
C ASP A 21 -2.15 35.42 2.61
N CYS A 22 -2.46 34.22 3.11
CA CYS A 22 -1.42 33.23 3.51
C CYS A 22 -1.14 32.15 2.43
N VAL A 23 -2.04 31.97 1.46
CA VAL A 23 -1.98 30.85 0.49
C VAL A 23 -1.00 31.12 -0.65
N THR A 24 -0.68 32.37 -0.94
CA THR A 24 0.13 32.77 -2.10
C THR A 24 1.64 32.73 -1.82
N ARG A 25 2.07 32.87 -0.56
CA ARG A 25 3.49 33.04 -0.20
C ARG A 25 4.30 31.74 -0.07
N TYR A 26 3.64 30.58 0.04
CA TYR A 26 4.29 29.29 0.32
C TYR A 26 4.37 28.32 -0.86
N ARG A 27 3.75 28.64 -2.02
CA ARG A 27 3.77 27.75 -3.21
C ARG A 27 5.18 27.52 -3.78
N GLY A 28 6.07 28.51 -3.69
CA GLY A 28 7.43 28.42 -4.23
C GLY A 28 8.37 27.52 -3.42
N LYS A 29 8.33 27.58 -2.09
CA LYS A 29 9.20 26.79 -1.21
C LYS A 29 8.80 25.31 -1.13
N PHE A 30 7.53 24.99 -1.30
CA PHE A 30 7.05 23.60 -1.34
C PHE A 30 7.55 22.83 -2.56
N ARG A 31 7.64 23.47 -3.73
CA ARG A 31 8.22 22.85 -4.94
C ARG A 31 9.70 22.50 -4.76
N SER A 32 10.47 23.39 -4.15
CA SER A 32 11.92 23.21 -3.93
C SER A 32 12.26 22.04 -3.01
N LEU A 33 11.49 21.82 -1.94
CA LEU A 33 11.72 20.72 -1.00
C LEU A 33 11.40 19.34 -1.60
N VAL A 34 10.38 19.26 -2.45
CA VAL A 34 10.03 18.03 -3.18
C VAL A 34 11.15 17.64 -4.15
N THR A 35 11.70 18.59 -4.91
CA THR A 35 12.80 18.33 -5.83
C THR A 35 14.09 17.90 -5.12
N LEU A 36 14.36 18.43 -3.93
CA LEU A 36 15.53 18.04 -3.13
C LEU A 36 15.38 16.60 -2.59
N LEU A 37 14.19 16.25 -2.07
CA LEU A 37 13.85 14.88 -1.64
C LEU A 37 13.90 13.87 -2.79
N ASP A 38 13.39 14.24 -3.96
CA ASP A 38 13.44 13.40 -5.15
C ASP A 38 14.89 13.07 -5.53
N SER A 39 15.81 14.06 -5.49
CA SER A 39 17.23 13.85 -5.81
C SER A 39 18.00 12.96 -4.82
N VAL A 40 17.57 12.93 -3.54
CA VAL A 40 18.21 12.13 -2.48
C VAL A 40 17.64 10.70 -2.42
N LEU A 41 16.38 10.50 -2.85
CA LEU A 41 15.67 9.21 -2.76
C LEU A 41 15.51 8.48 -4.10
N THR A 42 15.90 9.07 -5.24
CA THR A 42 16.05 8.34 -6.50
C THR A 42 17.24 7.39 -6.42
N THR A 43 17.04 6.27 -5.73
CA THR A 43 17.77 5.05 -6.05
C THR A 43 17.47 4.70 -7.49
N ARG A 44 18.51 4.51 -8.31
CA ARG A 44 18.35 4.02 -9.68
C ARG A 44 17.43 2.79 -9.62
N ALA A 45 16.36 2.82 -10.41
CA ALA A 45 15.42 1.71 -10.50
C ALA A 45 16.17 0.51 -11.11
N ASN A 46 16.73 -0.34 -10.24
CA ASN A 46 17.70 -1.37 -10.63
C ASN A 46 17.04 -2.70 -11.05
N TYR A 47 15.73 -2.86 -10.90
CA TYR A 47 15.05 -4.08 -11.33
C TYR A 47 14.33 -3.89 -12.66
N GLN A 48 14.33 -4.94 -13.48
CA GLN A 48 13.54 -5.03 -14.70
C GLN A 48 12.63 -6.25 -14.63
N SER A 49 11.42 -6.11 -15.15
CA SER A 49 10.44 -7.21 -15.23
C SER A 49 10.95 -8.39 -16.07
N SER A 50 11.87 -8.15 -17.00
CA SER A 50 12.57 -9.17 -17.80
C SER A 50 13.43 -10.14 -16.97
N GLN A 51 13.85 -9.73 -15.77
CA GLN A 51 14.67 -10.53 -14.86
C GLN A 51 13.82 -11.36 -13.89
N LEU A 52 12.49 -11.29 -13.99
CA LEU A 52 11.56 -11.98 -13.11
C LEU A 52 11.84 -13.48 -13.04
N GLN A 53 12.04 -13.98 -11.83
CA GLN A 53 12.17 -15.41 -11.54
C GLN A 53 10.83 -15.96 -11.02
N ILE A 54 10.44 -17.15 -11.48
CA ILE A 54 9.17 -17.77 -11.12
C ILE A 54 9.44 -19.14 -10.50
N HIS A 55 9.07 -19.30 -9.23
CA HIS A 55 9.07 -20.55 -8.48
C HIS A 55 7.63 -20.99 -8.26
N LYS A 56 7.16 -21.92 -9.09
CA LYS A 56 5.76 -22.38 -9.05
C LYS A 56 5.50 -23.21 -7.80
N ASN A 57 4.31 -23.05 -7.22
CA ASN A 57 3.78 -23.96 -6.22
C ASN A 57 3.56 -25.34 -6.85
N THR A 58 4.18 -26.38 -6.29
CA THR A 58 4.07 -27.76 -6.76
C THR A 58 2.74 -28.42 -6.35
N ASN A 59 2.02 -27.84 -5.39
CA ASN A 59 0.73 -28.32 -4.89
C ASN A 59 -0.29 -27.16 -4.91
N PRO A 60 -0.76 -26.73 -6.10
CA PRO A 60 -1.75 -25.65 -6.22
C PRO A 60 -3.08 -26.05 -5.58
N ARG A 61 -3.78 -25.07 -5.00
CA ARG A 61 -5.06 -25.31 -4.33
C ARG A 61 -6.22 -24.98 -5.24
N ASN A 62 -7.35 -25.63 -5.00
CA ASN A 62 -8.60 -25.24 -5.65
C ASN A 62 -9.19 -24.00 -4.97
N PRO A 63 -9.62 -22.98 -5.72
CA PRO A 63 -10.36 -21.85 -5.16
C PRO A 63 -11.65 -22.32 -4.46
N PRO A 64 -12.04 -21.69 -3.33
CA PRO A 64 -13.31 -21.98 -2.69
C PRO A 64 -14.48 -21.52 -3.57
N LYS A 65 -15.69 -22.01 -3.27
CA LYS A 65 -16.91 -21.56 -3.96
C LYS A 65 -17.08 -20.04 -3.79
N SER A 66 -17.37 -19.33 -4.87
CA SER A 66 -17.49 -17.86 -4.89
C SER A 66 -18.47 -17.30 -3.86
N SER A 67 -19.58 -18.00 -3.59
CA SER A 67 -20.58 -17.64 -2.57
C SER A 67 -20.04 -17.60 -1.13
N SER A 68 -18.95 -18.32 -0.86
CA SER A 68 -18.30 -18.42 0.45
C SER A 68 -17.18 -17.38 0.65
N LEU A 69 -16.83 -16.61 -0.38
CA LEU A 69 -15.73 -15.66 -0.31
C LEU A 69 -16.00 -14.58 0.75
N VAL A 70 -14.99 -14.36 1.60
CA VAL A 70 -14.92 -13.27 2.57
C VAL A 70 -13.68 -12.44 2.25
N PHE A 71 -13.85 -11.12 2.19
CA PHE A 71 -12.80 -10.20 1.78
C PHE A 71 -11.52 -10.39 2.60
N GLY A 72 -10.42 -10.78 1.94
CA GLY A 72 -9.10 -10.88 2.57
C GLY A 72 -8.86 -12.12 3.47
N HIS A 73 -9.70 -13.16 3.38
CA HIS A 73 -9.54 -14.39 4.16
C HIS A 73 -9.00 -15.59 3.34
N THR A 74 -9.05 -15.50 2.01
CA THR A 74 -8.52 -16.52 1.10
C THR A 74 -7.47 -15.87 0.22
N PHE A 75 -6.34 -16.55 -0.01
CA PHE A 75 -5.23 -16.05 -0.82
C PHE A 75 -4.85 -17.04 -1.91
N THR A 76 -4.33 -16.54 -3.03
CA THR A 76 -3.88 -17.33 -4.18
C THR A 76 -2.61 -18.14 -3.88
N ASP A 77 -2.18 -18.97 -4.83
CA ASP A 77 -1.07 -19.90 -4.63
C ASP A 77 0.31 -19.24 -4.63
N HIS A 78 0.43 -18.05 -5.20
CA HIS A 78 1.70 -17.36 -5.32
C HIS A 78 1.66 -15.94 -4.76
N MET A 79 2.83 -15.39 -4.49
CA MET A 79 3.04 -14.00 -4.13
C MET A 79 4.31 -13.46 -4.80
N ILE A 80 4.37 -12.14 -4.97
CA ILE A 80 5.61 -11.46 -5.37
C ILE A 80 6.42 -11.13 -4.12
N SER A 81 7.74 -11.25 -4.20
CA SER A 81 8.69 -10.80 -3.17
C SER A 81 9.92 -10.16 -3.82
N ILE A 82 10.23 -8.92 -3.43
CA ILE A 82 11.35 -8.14 -3.97
C ILE A 82 12.04 -7.39 -2.82
N PRO A 83 13.25 -7.80 -2.41
CA PRO A 83 14.00 -7.07 -1.40
C PRO A 83 14.59 -5.79 -1.99
N TRP A 84 14.87 -4.83 -1.11
CA TRP A 84 15.62 -3.63 -1.44
C TRP A 84 16.61 -3.32 -0.33
N THR A 85 17.80 -2.84 -0.69
CA THR A 85 18.75 -2.24 0.25
C THR A 85 19.29 -0.93 -0.30
N THR A 86 19.76 -0.04 0.57
CA THR A 86 20.45 1.19 0.13
C THR A 86 21.73 0.88 -0.66
N LEU A 87 22.38 -0.26 -0.41
CA LEU A 87 23.66 -0.63 -1.04
C LEU A 87 23.48 -1.17 -2.47
N SER A 88 22.51 -2.06 -2.67
CA SER A 88 22.29 -2.75 -3.96
C SER A 88 21.09 -2.21 -4.76
N GLY A 89 20.23 -1.40 -4.13
CA GLY A 89 18.93 -1.05 -4.66
C GLY A 89 17.96 -2.22 -4.62
N TRP A 90 17.03 -2.26 -5.59
CA TRP A 90 16.06 -3.34 -5.73
C TRP A 90 16.74 -4.63 -6.20
N GLY A 91 16.42 -5.74 -5.53
CA GLY A 91 16.82 -7.08 -5.96
C GLY A 91 15.98 -7.60 -7.11
N THR A 92 16.32 -8.80 -7.57
CA THR A 92 15.59 -9.51 -8.63
C THR A 92 14.14 -9.78 -8.20
N PRO A 93 13.13 -9.43 -9.03
CA PRO A 93 11.75 -9.77 -8.75
C PRO A 93 11.55 -11.28 -8.72
N THR A 94 10.86 -11.79 -7.70
CA THR A 94 10.51 -13.21 -7.62
C THR A 94 9.01 -13.40 -7.43
N ILE A 95 8.44 -14.35 -8.17
CA ILE A 95 7.14 -14.95 -7.84
C ILE A 95 7.43 -16.28 -7.16
N ILE A 96 6.94 -16.45 -5.95
CA ILE A 96 7.17 -17.62 -5.09
C ILE A 96 5.83 -18.16 -4.57
N PRO A 97 5.76 -19.39 -4.04
CA PRO A 97 4.56 -19.87 -3.36
C PRO A 97 4.16 -18.94 -2.21
N TYR A 98 2.86 -18.72 -2.04
CA TYR A 98 2.33 -17.93 -0.93
C TYR A 98 2.74 -18.53 0.42
N GLY A 99 3.27 -17.70 1.31
CA GLY A 99 3.76 -18.14 2.61
C GLY A 99 4.01 -17.00 3.60
N PRO A 100 4.37 -17.32 4.86
CA PRO A 100 4.68 -16.33 5.87
C PRO A 100 5.95 -15.54 5.52
N LEU A 101 6.02 -14.28 5.97
CA LEU A 101 7.24 -13.49 5.92
C LEU A 101 8.09 -13.80 7.16
N SER A 102 9.36 -14.12 6.96
CA SER A 102 10.34 -14.24 8.06
C SER A 102 10.99 -12.87 8.28
N LEU A 103 10.62 -12.20 9.38
CA LEU A 103 11.10 -10.86 9.72
C LEU A 103 11.87 -10.90 11.04
N ASP A 104 12.94 -10.11 11.11
CA ASP A 104 13.63 -9.86 12.37
C ASP A 104 12.69 -9.10 13.32
N PRO A 105 12.62 -9.43 14.62
CA PRO A 105 11.78 -8.70 15.58
C PRO A 105 12.09 -7.20 15.66
N SER A 106 13.29 -6.78 15.30
CA SER A 106 13.71 -5.37 15.27
C SER A 106 13.35 -4.63 13.97
N CYS A 107 12.70 -5.28 12.99
CA CYS A 107 12.31 -4.63 11.74
C CYS A 107 11.44 -3.39 11.99
N THR A 108 11.83 -2.24 11.41
CA THR A 108 11.18 -0.94 11.66
C THR A 108 9.66 -0.91 11.42
N VAL A 109 9.15 -1.73 10.49
CA VAL A 109 7.69 -1.89 10.28
C VAL A 109 6.94 -2.29 11.56
N LEU A 110 7.53 -3.15 12.40
CA LEU A 110 6.90 -3.68 13.60
C LEU A 110 6.80 -2.63 14.72
N HIS A 111 7.64 -1.59 14.67
CA HIS A 111 7.76 -0.58 15.72
C HIS A 111 7.19 0.78 15.31
N TYR A 112 7.39 1.18 14.06
CA TYR A 112 7.12 2.55 13.58
C TYR A 112 6.14 2.60 12.41
N ALA A 113 5.44 1.49 12.12
CA ALA A 113 4.43 1.39 11.08
C ALA A 113 4.92 1.90 9.71
N GLN A 114 6.20 1.67 9.42
CA GLN A 114 6.86 2.10 8.20
C GLN A 114 6.42 1.25 7.00
N THR A 115 5.17 1.49 6.57
CA THR A 115 4.44 0.62 5.65
C THR A 115 3.55 1.43 4.74
N VAL A 116 3.56 1.06 3.46
CA VAL A 116 2.60 1.52 2.45
C VAL A 116 1.95 0.33 1.77
N PHE A 117 0.72 0.51 1.31
CA PHE A 117 0.03 -0.54 0.57
C PHE A 117 -0.90 0.04 -0.48
N GLU A 118 -1.29 -0.81 -1.42
CA GLU A 118 -2.24 -0.50 -2.47
C GLU A 118 -3.42 -1.46 -2.51
N GLY A 119 -4.42 -1.07 -3.29
CA GLY A 119 -5.61 -1.87 -3.54
C GLY A 119 -6.11 -1.68 -4.94
N MET A 120 -6.07 -2.74 -5.73
CA MET A 120 -6.62 -2.79 -7.08
C MET A 120 -7.26 -4.15 -7.32
N LYS A 121 -7.93 -4.30 -8.46
CA LYS A 121 -8.67 -5.50 -8.80
C LYS A 121 -8.38 -5.95 -10.22
N ALA A 122 -8.34 -7.26 -10.41
CA ALA A 122 -8.45 -7.92 -11.70
C ALA A 122 -9.84 -8.56 -11.85
N TYR A 123 -10.39 -8.48 -13.06
CA TYR A 123 -11.71 -8.98 -13.41
C TYR A 123 -11.59 -9.94 -14.59
N ARG A 124 -12.37 -11.00 -14.57
CA ARG A 124 -12.51 -11.96 -15.67
C ARG A 124 -13.86 -11.75 -16.33
N ASP A 125 -13.88 -11.54 -17.64
CA ASP A 125 -15.13 -11.47 -18.39
C ASP A 125 -15.62 -12.87 -18.85
N GLU A 126 -16.77 -12.89 -19.51
CA GLU A 126 -17.38 -14.12 -20.05
C GLU A 126 -16.53 -14.82 -21.13
N HIS A 127 -15.59 -14.10 -21.74
CA HIS A 127 -14.66 -14.59 -22.75
C HIS A 127 -13.28 -14.96 -22.16
N ASN A 128 -13.19 -15.10 -20.83
CA ASN A 128 -11.95 -15.39 -20.10
C ASN A 128 -10.85 -14.32 -20.19
N LYS A 129 -11.15 -13.13 -20.71
CA LYS A 129 -10.19 -12.03 -20.75
C LYS A 129 -10.07 -11.43 -19.36
N VAL A 130 -8.83 -11.31 -18.89
CA VAL A 130 -8.51 -10.68 -17.62
C VAL A 130 -8.16 -9.21 -17.83
N THR A 131 -8.80 -8.33 -17.06
CA THR A 131 -8.58 -6.88 -17.13
C THR A 131 -8.34 -6.28 -15.75
N MET A 132 -7.60 -5.17 -15.70
CA MET A 132 -7.34 -4.41 -14.47
C MET A 132 -7.77 -2.96 -14.68
N PHE A 133 -8.38 -2.34 -13.67
CA PHE A 133 -8.88 -0.98 -13.77
C PHE A 133 -7.83 0.04 -13.31
N ARG A 134 -7.31 0.84 -14.25
CA ARG A 134 -6.34 1.94 -14.03
C ARG A 134 -5.19 1.61 -13.05
N PRO A 135 -4.50 0.47 -13.22
CA PRO A 135 -3.48 0.05 -12.27
C PRO A 135 -2.25 0.98 -12.24
N ASP A 136 -2.01 1.74 -13.31
CA ASP A 136 -0.97 2.77 -13.39
C ASP A 136 -1.18 3.86 -12.31
N MET A 137 -2.44 4.23 -12.01
CA MET A 137 -2.77 5.20 -10.98
C MET A 137 -2.48 4.69 -9.57
N ASN A 138 -2.61 3.37 -9.36
CA ASN A 138 -2.20 2.75 -8.11
C ASN A 138 -0.68 2.80 -7.92
N MET A 139 0.10 2.52 -8.97
CA MET A 139 1.57 2.61 -8.91
C MET A 139 2.04 4.04 -8.64
N LYS A 140 1.44 5.04 -9.30
CA LYS A 140 1.70 6.47 -9.04
C LYS A 140 1.42 6.84 -7.58
N ARG A 141 0.29 6.40 -7.03
CA ARG A 141 -0.07 6.66 -5.62
C ARG A 141 0.83 5.93 -4.63
N MET A 142 1.28 4.72 -4.97
CA MET A 142 2.20 3.94 -4.13
C MET A 142 3.57 4.63 -4.03
N ASN A 143 4.15 5.06 -5.16
CA ASN A 143 5.41 5.82 -5.15
C ASN A 143 5.31 7.10 -4.33
N ARG A 144 4.21 7.86 -4.49
CA ARG A 144 3.94 9.06 -3.68
C ARG A 144 3.85 8.74 -2.18
N SER A 145 3.27 7.60 -1.83
CA SER A 145 3.15 7.14 -0.44
C SER A 145 4.50 6.68 0.11
N ALA A 146 5.28 5.93 -0.67
CA ALA A 146 6.61 5.46 -0.29
C ALA A 146 7.56 6.63 0.00
N ALA A 147 7.63 7.61 -0.91
CA ALA A 147 8.45 8.82 -0.74
C ALA A 147 8.11 9.59 0.54
N ARG A 148 6.82 9.62 0.95
CA ARG A 148 6.39 10.33 2.17
C ARG A 148 6.95 9.73 3.45
N VAL A 149 7.27 8.44 3.47
CA VAL A 149 7.81 7.71 4.63
C VAL A 149 9.22 7.18 4.38
N SER A 150 9.93 7.82 3.45
CA SER A 150 11.32 7.50 3.09
C SER A 150 11.55 6.04 2.67
N LEU A 151 10.50 5.35 2.20
CA LEU A 151 10.65 4.05 1.55
C LEU A 151 11.12 4.23 0.10
N PRO A 152 11.84 3.25 -0.47
CA PRO A 152 12.35 3.36 -1.83
C PRO A 152 11.23 3.48 -2.86
N THR A 153 11.42 4.37 -3.84
CA THR A 153 10.55 4.44 -5.02
C THR A 153 10.97 3.43 -6.08
N PHE A 154 10.11 3.22 -7.07
CA PHE A 154 10.33 2.20 -8.10
C PHE A 154 9.75 2.60 -9.47
N ASN A 155 10.17 1.91 -10.54
CA ASN A 155 9.55 2.07 -11.85
C ASN A 155 8.16 1.41 -11.85
N GLY A 156 7.10 2.23 -11.95
CA GLY A 156 5.72 1.76 -11.88
C GLY A 156 5.31 0.84 -13.03
N ASP A 157 5.88 1.03 -14.22
CA ASP A 157 5.54 0.25 -15.41
C ASP A 157 6.14 -1.16 -15.32
N GLU A 158 7.41 -1.25 -14.90
CA GLU A 158 8.08 -2.54 -14.64
C GLU A 158 7.38 -3.33 -13.53
N MET A 159 7.01 -2.67 -12.42
CA MET A 159 6.26 -3.31 -11.35
C MET A 159 4.92 -3.85 -11.84
N LEU A 160 4.25 -3.09 -12.72
CA LEU A 160 2.97 -3.49 -13.26
C LEU A 160 3.09 -4.74 -14.15
N GLU A 161 4.16 -4.89 -14.93
CA GLU A 161 4.41 -6.12 -15.69
C GLU A 161 4.66 -7.34 -14.80
N VAL A 162 5.37 -7.17 -13.68
CA VAL A 162 5.55 -8.22 -12.67
C VAL A 162 4.20 -8.62 -12.05
N ILE A 163 3.37 -7.64 -11.66
CA ILE A 163 2.02 -7.88 -11.13
C ILE A 163 1.12 -8.58 -12.15
N LYS A 164 1.14 -8.16 -13.42
CA LYS A 164 0.39 -8.81 -14.50
C LYS A 164 0.80 -10.27 -14.66
N THR A 165 2.10 -10.57 -14.51
CA THR A 165 2.60 -11.95 -14.59
C THR A 165 2.10 -12.81 -13.43
N LEU A 166 2.08 -12.28 -12.19
CA LEU A 166 1.46 -12.96 -11.05
C LEU A 166 -0.04 -13.23 -11.30
N VAL A 167 -0.79 -12.22 -11.74
CA VAL A 167 -2.23 -12.35 -12.01
C VAL A 167 -2.52 -13.36 -13.12
N LYS A 168 -1.66 -13.44 -14.15
CA LYS A 168 -1.78 -14.47 -15.20
C LYS A 168 -1.52 -15.86 -14.65
N LEU A 169 -0.48 -16.03 -13.84
CA LEU A 169 -0.11 -17.31 -13.23
C LEU A 169 -1.26 -17.83 -12.33
N ASP A 170 -1.81 -16.97 -11.49
CA ASP A 170 -2.92 -17.28 -10.59
C ASP A 170 -4.30 -17.01 -11.20
N SER A 171 -4.41 -16.94 -12.54
CA SER A 171 -5.65 -16.49 -13.17
C SER A 171 -6.85 -17.39 -12.86
N HIS A 172 -6.64 -18.69 -12.62
CA HIS A 172 -7.69 -19.62 -12.21
C HIS A 172 -8.34 -19.27 -10.85
N TRP A 173 -7.72 -18.40 -10.05
CA TRP A 173 -8.30 -17.85 -8.82
C TRP A 173 -9.25 -16.67 -9.06
N ILE A 174 -9.33 -16.11 -10.27
CA ILE A 174 -10.19 -14.97 -10.59
C ILE A 174 -11.61 -15.49 -10.84
N PRO A 175 -12.59 -15.20 -9.95
CA PRO A 175 -13.96 -15.66 -10.14
C PRO A 175 -14.59 -14.99 -11.37
N GLN A 176 -15.51 -15.70 -12.03
CA GLN A 176 -16.17 -15.23 -13.25
C GLN A 176 -17.57 -14.66 -12.96
N GLU A 177 -18.10 -14.89 -11.76
CA GLU A 177 -19.44 -14.46 -11.39
C GLU A 177 -19.54 -12.92 -11.32
N PRO A 178 -20.66 -12.33 -11.77
CA PRO A 178 -20.88 -10.89 -11.67
C PRO A 178 -20.64 -10.35 -10.25
N GLY A 179 -20.00 -9.19 -10.15
CA GLY A 179 -19.66 -8.55 -8.88
C GLY A 179 -18.46 -9.16 -8.14
N HIS A 180 -17.83 -10.20 -8.68
CA HIS A 180 -16.62 -10.80 -8.13
C HIS A 180 -15.36 -10.28 -8.82
N SER A 181 -14.21 -10.45 -8.16
CA SER A 181 -12.91 -10.00 -8.65
C SER A 181 -11.78 -10.67 -7.90
N LEU A 182 -10.56 -10.57 -8.43
CA LEU A 182 -9.34 -10.84 -7.69
C LEU A 182 -8.80 -9.53 -7.13
N TYR A 183 -8.78 -9.37 -5.82
CA TYR A 183 -8.17 -8.23 -5.15
C TYR A 183 -6.66 -8.41 -5.07
N ILE A 184 -5.91 -7.40 -5.51
CA ILE A 184 -4.45 -7.39 -5.57
C ILE A 184 -3.95 -6.41 -4.50
N ARG A 185 -3.05 -6.87 -3.62
CA ARG A 185 -2.51 -6.12 -2.48
C ARG A 185 -0.99 -5.95 -2.59
N PRO A 186 -0.50 -4.98 -3.37
CA PRO A 186 0.89 -4.56 -3.26
C PRO A 186 1.12 -3.92 -1.91
N THR A 187 2.24 -4.26 -1.28
CA THR A 187 2.63 -3.79 0.06
C THR A 187 4.13 -3.58 0.07
N MET A 188 4.58 -2.51 0.72
CA MET A 188 5.99 -2.26 0.96
C MET A 188 6.21 -1.90 2.43
N ILE A 189 7.20 -2.55 3.04
CA ILE A 189 7.52 -2.43 4.47
C ILE A 189 8.99 -2.12 4.66
N GLY A 190 9.32 -1.32 5.67
CA GLY A 190 10.71 -1.15 6.14
C GLY A 190 11.16 -2.38 6.91
N THR A 191 12.27 -2.98 6.50
CA THR A 191 12.82 -4.21 7.10
C THR A 191 14.18 -4.00 7.77
N GLN A 192 14.62 -2.75 7.89
CA GLN A 192 15.82 -2.40 8.64
C GLN A 192 15.77 -2.98 10.05
N ARG A 193 16.83 -3.70 10.43
CA ARG A 193 16.99 -4.35 11.74
C ARG A 193 17.51 -3.35 12.77
N ALA A 194 16.65 -2.44 13.21
CA ALA A 194 17.02 -1.41 14.17
C ALA A 194 15.80 -0.82 14.87
N LEU A 195 15.99 -0.43 16.13
CA LEU A 195 15.05 0.40 16.90
C LEU A 195 15.32 1.90 16.72
N GLY A 196 16.35 2.28 15.98
CA GLY A 196 16.60 3.69 15.67
C GLY A 196 15.57 4.21 14.67
N VAL A 197 14.95 5.35 14.94
CA VAL A 197 14.05 6.02 13.98
C VAL A 197 14.89 6.77 12.96
N ALA A 198 14.98 6.22 11.75
CA ALA A 198 15.72 6.78 10.62
C ALA A 198 15.09 6.32 9.29
N PRO A 199 15.46 6.93 8.15
CA PRO A 199 15.18 6.34 6.84
C PRO A 199 15.68 4.88 6.79
N PRO A 200 14.89 3.96 6.21
CA PRO A 200 15.20 2.54 6.21
C PRO A 200 16.40 2.30 5.28
N ASN A 201 17.35 1.46 5.70
CA ASN A 201 18.38 0.94 4.79
C ASN A 201 17.99 -0.37 4.09
N GLU A 202 16.90 -0.99 4.51
CA GLU A 202 16.34 -2.22 3.96
C GLU A 202 14.81 -2.12 3.89
N ALA A 203 14.23 -2.64 2.81
CA ALA A 203 12.79 -2.72 2.62
C ALA A 203 12.41 -3.99 1.87
N LEU A 204 11.14 -4.37 1.97
CA LEU A 204 10.55 -5.47 1.22
C LEU A 204 9.30 -5.00 0.50
N PHE A 205 9.24 -5.21 -0.81
CA PHE A 205 8.01 -5.10 -1.60
C PHE A 205 7.44 -6.50 -1.84
N PHE A 206 6.15 -6.68 -1.57
CA PHE A 206 5.46 -7.94 -1.85
C PHE A 206 4.04 -7.71 -2.35
N VAL A 207 3.49 -8.69 -3.06
CA VAL A 207 2.11 -8.66 -3.57
C VAL A 207 1.44 -9.97 -3.27
N ILE A 208 0.28 -9.90 -2.62
CA ILE A 208 -0.61 -11.03 -2.39
C ILE A 208 -1.94 -10.78 -3.09
N CYS A 209 -2.60 -11.85 -3.56
CA CYS A 209 -3.89 -11.77 -4.22
C CYS A 209 -4.94 -12.53 -3.42
N SER A 210 -6.19 -12.06 -3.46
CA SER A 210 -7.31 -12.63 -2.72
C SER A 210 -8.59 -12.58 -3.57
N PRO A 211 -9.27 -13.70 -3.86
CA PRO A 211 -10.57 -13.66 -4.52
C PRO A 211 -11.61 -13.02 -3.60
N VAL A 212 -12.42 -12.12 -4.15
CA VAL A 212 -13.43 -11.36 -3.39
C VAL A 212 -14.76 -11.32 -4.12
N GLY A 213 -15.83 -11.50 -3.35
CA GLY A 213 -17.20 -11.31 -3.83
C GLY A 213 -17.69 -9.87 -3.72
N PRO A 214 -18.97 -9.62 -4.05
CA PRO A 214 -19.60 -8.32 -3.92
C PRO A 214 -19.66 -7.89 -2.45
N TYR A 215 -19.55 -6.58 -2.22
CA TYR A 215 -19.65 -5.99 -0.87
C TYR A 215 -21.00 -6.26 -0.21
N TYR A 216 -22.07 -6.37 -1.02
CA TYR A 216 -23.42 -6.69 -0.57
C TYR A 216 -23.95 -7.91 -1.32
N LYS A 217 -24.04 -9.04 -0.62
CA LYS A 217 -24.47 -10.33 -1.20
C LYS A 217 -25.90 -10.31 -1.75
N ASN A 218 -26.78 -9.47 -1.19
CA ASN A 218 -28.20 -9.42 -1.51
C ASN A 218 -28.61 -8.11 -2.23
N GLY A 219 -27.67 -7.47 -2.95
CA GLY A 219 -27.90 -6.17 -3.61
C GLY A 219 -27.57 -4.96 -2.74
N PHE A 220 -27.79 -3.75 -3.26
CA PHE A 220 -27.40 -2.51 -2.58
C PHE A 220 -28.07 -2.38 -1.20
N LYS A 221 -27.25 -2.28 -0.14
CA LYS A 221 -27.72 -2.07 1.23
C LYS A 221 -27.15 -0.75 1.75
N PRO A 222 -27.98 0.23 2.13
CA PRO A 222 -27.50 1.45 2.77
C PRO A 222 -26.76 1.12 4.07
N VAL A 223 -25.73 1.91 4.37
CA VAL A 223 -25.02 1.85 5.66
C VAL A 223 -25.35 3.08 6.49
N ARG A 224 -25.50 2.90 7.80
CA ARG A 224 -25.56 4.01 8.75
C ARG A 224 -24.16 4.55 9.00
N LEU A 225 -24.07 5.86 9.21
CA LEU A 225 -22.81 6.55 9.43
C LEU A 225 -22.86 7.25 10.79
N LEU A 226 -21.87 6.98 11.64
CA LEU A 226 -21.65 7.75 12.86
C LEU A 226 -20.84 9.00 12.51
N ALA A 227 -21.43 10.18 12.73
CA ALA A 227 -20.74 11.46 12.63
C ALA A 227 -20.33 11.93 14.03
N THR A 228 -19.02 12.12 14.26
CA THR A 228 -18.50 12.54 15.56
C THR A 228 -17.28 13.46 15.40
N ALA A 229 -17.16 14.44 16.28
CA ALA A 229 -16.01 15.34 16.36
C ALA A 229 -14.90 14.81 17.30
N ASN A 230 -15.16 13.71 18.02
CA ASN A 230 -14.23 13.18 19.04
C ASN A 230 -12.99 12.51 18.44
N PHE A 231 -13.01 12.20 17.15
CA PHE A 231 -11.92 11.51 16.46
C PHE A 231 -11.58 12.20 15.14
N ILE A 232 -10.28 12.44 14.92
CA ILE A 232 -9.78 13.06 13.69
C ILE A 232 -9.05 11.99 12.87
N ARG A 233 -9.52 11.73 11.65
CA ARG A 233 -8.89 10.77 10.74
C ARG A 233 -7.59 11.30 10.12
N ALA A 234 -7.56 12.60 9.82
CA ALA A 234 -6.45 13.27 9.17
C ALA A 234 -6.53 14.78 9.39
N ALA A 235 -5.39 15.46 9.39
CA ALA A 235 -5.28 16.92 9.49
C ALA A 235 -4.32 17.47 8.41
N PRO A 236 -4.41 18.77 8.06
CA PRO A 236 -3.42 19.44 7.22
C PRO A 236 -2.00 19.24 7.76
N GLY A 237 -1.03 19.02 6.85
CA GLY A 237 0.35 18.66 7.22
C GLY A 237 0.56 17.19 7.61
N GLY A 238 -0.51 16.45 7.92
CA GLY A 238 -0.46 15.04 8.27
C GLY A 238 -0.30 14.10 7.08
N THR A 239 -0.65 12.83 7.27
CA THR A 239 -0.41 11.73 6.32
C THR A 239 -1.66 11.23 5.61
N GLY A 240 -2.83 11.86 5.82
CA GLY A 240 -4.11 11.37 5.31
C GLY A 240 -4.30 11.37 3.78
N GLY A 241 -3.41 12.04 3.04
CA GLY A 241 -3.36 12.04 1.56
C GLY A 241 -2.53 10.89 0.95
N TYR A 242 -1.98 10.03 1.80
CA TYR A 242 -1.13 8.89 1.44
C TYR A 242 -1.72 7.59 1.96
N LYS A 243 -1.36 6.45 1.35
CA LYS A 243 -1.92 5.14 1.70
C LYS A 243 -0.98 4.36 2.60
N LEU A 244 -0.80 4.89 3.81
CA LEU A 244 0.12 4.36 4.83
C LEU A 244 -0.62 3.47 5.82
N GLY A 245 0.02 2.42 6.33
CA GLY A 245 -0.55 1.56 7.37
C GLY A 245 -0.98 2.35 8.62
N ALA A 246 -0.15 3.32 9.03
CA ALA A 246 -0.38 4.19 10.19
C ALA A 246 -1.71 4.98 10.15
N ASN A 247 -2.28 5.20 8.96
CA ASN A 247 -3.53 5.95 8.81
C ASN A 247 -4.78 5.12 9.14
N TYR A 248 -4.65 3.80 9.30
CA TYR A 248 -5.80 2.89 9.45
C TYR A 248 -6.00 2.44 10.90
N ALA A 249 -4.92 2.13 11.62
CA ALA A 249 -5.02 1.62 13.00
C ALA A 249 -5.80 2.57 13.95
N PRO A 250 -5.58 3.90 13.93
CA PRO A 250 -6.35 4.82 14.78
C PRO A 250 -7.86 4.87 14.44
N GLY A 251 -8.27 4.41 13.25
CA GLY A 251 -9.66 4.36 12.83
C GLY A 251 -10.45 3.19 13.41
N VAL A 252 -9.79 2.20 14.04
CA VAL A 252 -10.43 0.99 14.56
C VAL A 252 -11.30 1.28 15.78
N VAL A 253 -10.83 2.09 16.74
CA VAL A 253 -11.63 2.46 17.92
C VAL A 253 -12.92 3.22 17.52
N PRO A 254 -12.87 4.26 16.66
CA PRO A 254 -14.07 4.88 16.12
C PRO A 254 -15.02 3.89 15.43
N GLN A 255 -14.48 2.92 14.69
CA GLN A 255 -15.30 1.89 14.03
C GLN A 255 -16.03 0.98 15.04
N VAL A 256 -15.38 0.61 16.15
CA VAL A 256 -16.01 -0.17 17.24
C VAL A 256 -17.14 0.63 17.89
N LEU A 257 -16.94 1.93 18.12
CA LEU A 257 -17.98 2.80 18.69
C LEU A 257 -19.17 2.97 17.73
N ALA A 258 -18.89 3.21 16.45
CA ALA A 258 -19.93 3.26 15.42
C ALA A 258 -20.78 1.98 15.40
N ALA A 259 -20.14 0.81 15.47
CA ALA A 259 -20.87 -0.47 15.49
C ALA A 259 -21.76 -0.65 16.73
N LYS A 260 -21.41 -0.04 17.88
CA LYS A 260 -22.24 -0.08 19.10
C LYS A 260 -23.45 0.83 19.02
N GLU A 261 -23.37 1.92 18.26
CA GLU A 261 -24.47 2.86 18.03
C GLU A 261 -25.43 2.43 16.90
N GLY A 262 -25.02 1.40 16.14
CA GLY A 262 -25.79 0.79 15.05
C GLY A 262 -25.45 1.34 13.67
#